data_AF-X1C4J7-F1
#
_entry.id   AF-X1C4J7-F1
#
_cell.length_a   1.000
_cell.length_b   1.000
_cell.length_c   1.000
_cell.angle_alpha   90.00
_cell.angle_beta   90.00
_cell.angle_gamma   90.00
#
_symmetry.space_group_name_H-M   'P 1'
#
loop_
_entity.id
_entity.type
_entity.pdbx_description
1 polymer ?
#
loop_
_entity_poly.entity_id
_entity_poly.type
_entity_poly.pdbx_seq_one_letter_code
_entity_poly.pdbx_strand_id
1 'polypeptide(L)'
;HAIGCVHEQSSPNIDIPWDKEKVYGYYWNYYGWSKEKVDRNVLKRYTHSEAAATQHDQTSIMQYPVRNEHTIGDFEIGWNTELSDTDKIFIASMYPYPGTI
;
A
#
# COMPACT_ATOMS: atom_id res chain seq x y z
N HIS A 1 -8.17 -4.83 5.47
CA HIS A 1 -8.08 -4.08 6.76
C HIS A 1 -8.65 -4.81 7.98
N ALA A 2 -9.93 -5.20 8.01
CA ALA A 2 -10.57 -5.74 9.23
C ALA A 2 -9.81 -6.94 9.86
N ILE A 3 -9.09 -7.70 9.03
CA ILE A 3 -8.27 -8.85 9.40
C ILE A 3 -6.77 -8.50 9.57
N GLY A 4 -6.44 -7.25 9.91
CA GLY A 4 -5.07 -6.83 10.24
C GLY A 4 -4.18 -6.42 9.07
N CYS A 5 -4.58 -6.62 7.81
CA CYS A 5 -3.80 -6.17 6.66
C CYS A 5 -3.77 -4.62 6.54
N VAL A 6 -2.58 -4.08 6.34
CA VAL A 6 -2.30 -2.66 6.06
C VAL A 6 -2.22 -2.41 4.55
N HIS A 7 -2.06 -1.15 4.12
CA HIS A 7 -1.94 -0.83 2.69
C HIS A 7 -0.61 -1.36 2.13
N GLU A 8 -0.67 -1.95 0.93
CA GLU A 8 0.48 -2.55 0.25
C GLU A 8 1.53 -1.50 -0.17
N GLN A 9 1.09 -0.29 -0.50
CA GLN A 9 1.97 0.84 -0.80
C GLN A 9 2.84 1.28 0.39
N SER A 10 2.46 0.87 1.61
CA SER A 10 3.21 1.11 2.83
C SER A 10 4.18 -0.02 3.16
N SER A 11 4.27 -1.05 2.33
CA SER A 11 5.12 -2.22 2.54
C SER A 11 6.60 -1.83 2.69
N PRO A 12 7.37 -2.49 3.58
CA PRO A 12 8.82 -2.28 3.66
C PRO A 12 9.55 -2.67 2.37
N ASN A 13 8.93 -3.48 1.50
CA ASN A 13 9.52 -4.10 0.32
C ASN A 13 9.29 -3.33 -0.99
N ILE A 14 8.76 -2.11 -0.94
CA ILE A 14 8.69 -1.21 -2.08
C ILE A 14 9.24 0.17 -1.71
N ASP A 15 9.84 0.83 -2.71
CA ASP A 15 10.15 2.26 -2.66
C ASP A 15 9.47 2.98 -3.82
N ILE A 16 8.24 3.45 -3.62
CA ILE A 16 7.51 4.21 -4.64
C ILE A 16 8.21 5.56 -4.81
N PRO A 17 8.55 5.97 -6.04
CA PRO A 17 9.26 7.22 -6.30
C PRO A 17 8.31 8.43 -6.19
N TRP A 18 7.77 8.69 -5.01
CA TRP A 18 6.80 9.76 -4.78
C TRP A 18 7.37 11.16 -5.08
N ASP A 19 6.66 11.94 -5.89
CA ASP A 19 6.80 13.38 -5.98
C ASP A 19 6.01 14.01 -4.81
N LYS A 20 6.65 14.08 -3.64
CA LYS A 20 5.99 14.46 -2.38
C LYS A 20 5.33 15.83 -2.45
N GLU A 21 5.92 16.79 -3.18
CA GLU A 21 5.34 18.13 -3.32
C GLU A 21 4.00 18.08 -4.05
N LYS A 22 3.93 17.33 -5.16
CA LYS A 22 2.66 17.11 -5.87
C LYS A 22 1.66 16.34 -5.04
N VAL A 23 2.09 15.29 -4.32
CA VAL A 23 1.21 14.53 -3.43
C VAL A 23 0.60 15.45 -2.37
N TYR A 24 1.41 16.22 -1.64
CA TYR A 24 0.89 17.16 -0.65
C TYR A 24 -0.04 18.21 -1.26
N GLY A 25 0.34 18.78 -2.41
CA GLY A 25 -0.47 19.77 -3.12
C GLY A 25 -1.83 19.21 -3.54
N TYR A 26 -1.87 18.00 -4.08
CA TYR A 26 -3.10 17.31 -4.45
C TYR A 26 -4.00 17.11 -3.23
N TYR A 27 -3.49 16.48 -2.17
CA TYR A 27 -4.31 16.16 -1.00
C TYR A 27 -4.77 17.41 -0.22
N TRP A 28 -3.97 18.48 -0.24
CA TRP A 28 -4.39 19.77 0.29
C TRP A 28 -5.52 20.39 -0.54
N ASN A 29 -5.34 20.51 -1.85
CA ASN A 29 -6.28 21.22 -2.72
C ASN A 29 -7.64 20.50 -2.85
N TYR A 30 -7.64 19.17 -2.91
CA TYR A 30 -8.86 18.40 -3.13
C TYR A 30 -9.57 17.96 -1.84
N TYR A 31 -8.81 17.74 -0.76
CA TYR A 31 -9.35 17.16 0.48
C TYR A 31 -9.05 17.98 1.74
N GLY A 32 -8.27 19.06 1.65
CA GLY A 32 -7.86 19.87 2.80
C GLY A 32 -6.96 19.12 3.78
N TRP A 33 -6.24 18.09 3.34
CA TRP A 33 -5.40 17.29 4.23
C TRP A 33 -4.08 18.00 4.54
N SER A 34 -3.71 18.04 5.83
CA SER A 34 -2.39 18.50 6.24
C SER A 34 -1.28 17.54 5.79
N LYS A 35 -0.04 18.02 5.75
CA LYS A 35 1.13 17.19 5.41
C LYS A 35 1.23 15.98 6.34
N GLU A 36 1.03 16.16 7.63
CA GLU A 36 1.09 15.07 8.63
C GLU A 36 0.00 14.03 8.42
N LYS A 37 -1.15 14.43 7.87
CA LYS A 37 -2.21 13.47 7.49
C LYS A 37 -1.81 12.68 6.25
N VAL A 38 -1.25 13.35 5.24
CA VAL A 38 -0.72 12.70 4.03
C VAL A 38 0.42 11.74 4.39
N ASP A 39 1.34 12.15 5.26
CA ASP A 39 2.44 11.31 5.72
C ASP A 39 1.97 10.02 6.37
N ARG A 40 0.92 10.09 7.20
CA ARG A 40 0.40 8.91 7.91
C ARG A 40 -0.45 8.00 7.03
N ASN A 41 -1.18 8.55 6.05
CA ASN A 41 -2.19 7.80 5.31
C ASN A 41 -1.73 7.39 3.89
N VAL A 42 -0.79 8.13 3.29
CA VAL A 42 -0.38 7.96 1.90
C VAL A 42 1.10 7.57 1.83
N LEU A 43 1.97 8.32 2.50
CA LEU A 43 3.43 8.17 2.38
C LEU A 43 4.04 7.30 3.48
N LYS A 44 3.25 6.79 4.43
CA LYS A 44 3.74 5.95 5.52
C LYS A 44 4.37 4.71 4.92
N ARG A 45 5.58 4.41 5.35
CA ARG A 45 6.28 3.16 5.10
C ARG A 45 6.51 2.44 6.43
N TYR A 46 6.21 1.15 6.43
CA TYR A 46 6.51 0.27 7.55
C TYR A 46 7.93 -0.27 7.46
N THR A 47 8.49 -0.64 8.60
CA THR A 47 9.70 -1.47 8.66
C THR A 47 9.32 -2.96 8.77
N HIS A 48 10.28 -3.86 8.51
CA HIS A 48 10.07 -5.30 8.73
C HIS A 48 9.77 -5.68 10.19
N SER A 49 10.10 -4.82 11.16
CA SER A 49 9.73 -5.03 12.56
C SER A 49 8.31 -4.54 12.89
N GLU A 50 7.73 -3.68 12.06
CA GLU A 50 6.39 -3.13 12.25
C GLU A 50 5.30 -3.96 11.54
N ALA A 51 5.63 -4.60 10.41
CA ALA A 51 4.67 -5.35 9.60
C ALA A 51 5.29 -6.60 8.94
N ALA A 52 4.55 -7.70 8.96
CA ALA A 52 4.84 -8.85 8.10
C ALA A 52 4.55 -8.46 6.64
N ALA A 53 5.42 -8.88 5.72
CA ALA A 53 5.33 -8.50 4.32
C ALA A 53 5.81 -9.62 3.40
N THR A 54 5.14 -9.79 2.27
CA THR A 54 5.62 -10.54 1.11
C THR A 54 6.51 -9.65 0.24
N GLN A 55 7.04 -10.16 -0.88
CA GLN A 55 7.46 -9.27 -1.96
C GLN A 55 6.30 -8.36 -2.35
N HIS A 56 6.62 -7.14 -2.80
CA HIS A 56 5.58 -6.18 -3.17
C HIS A 56 4.72 -6.71 -4.31
N ASP A 57 3.40 -6.67 -4.12
CA ASP A 57 2.42 -7.09 -5.11
C ASP A 57 1.57 -5.90 -5.57
N GLN A 58 1.86 -5.40 -6.77
CA GLN A 58 1.11 -4.29 -7.37
C GLN A 58 -0.37 -4.62 -7.61
N THR A 59 -0.73 -5.90 -7.64
CA THR A 59 -2.10 -6.39 -7.87
C THR A 59 -2.85 -6.73 -6.57
N SER A 60 -2.21 -6.57 -5.41
CA SER A 60 -2.85 -6.81 -4.11
C SER A 60 -4.11 -5.94 -3.97
N ILE A 61 -5.17 -6.52 -3.39
CA ILE A 61 -6.39 -5.76 -3.03
C ILE A 61 -6.11 -4.65 -2.02
N MET A 62 -4.98 -4.74 -1.30
CA MET A 62 -4.54 -3.75 -0.32
C MET A 62 -3.71 -2.62 -0.94
N GLN A 63 -3.42 -2.69 -2.24
CA GLN A 63 -2.72 -1.65 -2.97
C GLN A 63 -3.67 -0.54 -3.40
N TYR A 64 -3.38 0.67 -2.94
CA TYR A 64 -4.05 1.87 -3.44
C TYR A 64 -3.44 2.28 -4.79
N PRO A 65 -4.24 2.86 -5.69
CA PRO A 65 -3.72 3.31 -6.97
C PRO A 65 -2.66 4.40 -6.76
N VAL A 66 -1.56 4.28 -7.48
CA VAL A 66 -0.49 5.27 -7.53
C VAL A 66 -0.58 5.95 -8.88
N ARG A 67 -0.96 7.23 -8.89
CA ARG A 67 -1.07 8.00 -10.14
C ARG A 67 0.31 8.44 -10.60
N ASN A 68 0.59 8.32 -11.89
CA ASN A 68 1.87 8.73 -12.47
C ASN A 68 2.23 10.18 -12.13
N GLU A 69 1.23 11.08 -12.13
CA GLU A 69 1.42 12.51 -11.81
C GLU A 69 1.89 12.77 -10.37
N HIS A 70 1.76 11.78 -9.49
CA HIS A 70 2.22 11.85 -8.10
C HIS A 70 3.61 11.23 -7.91
N THR A 71 4.29 10.85 -8.99
CA THR A 71 5.58 10.17 -8.94
C THR A 71 6.63 10.86 -9.81
N ILE A 72 7.89 10.47 -9.58
CA ILE A 72 9.04 10.90 -10.35
C ILE A 72 9.33 9.82 -11.39
N GLY A 73 9.38 10.22 -12.67
CA GLY A 73 9.60 9.31 -13.79
C GLY A 73 8.28 8.77 -14.34
N ASP A 74 8.28 7.51 -14.77
CA ASP A 74 7.12 6.82 -15.34
C ASP A 74 6.75 5.62 -14.45
N PHE A 75 6.04 5.91 -13.36
CA PHE A 75 5.61 4.90 -12.39
C PHE A 75 4.14 5.09 -12.03
N GLU A 76 3.33 4.06 -12.21
CA GLU A 76 1.95 4.06 -11.76
C GLU A 76 1.51 2.67 -11.33
N ILE A 77 0.47 2.63 -10.49
CA ILE A 77 -0.21 1.40 -10.10
C ILE A 77 -1.71 1.63 -10.24
N GLY A 78 -2.38 0.72 -10.95
CA GLY A 78 -3.81 0.78 -11.22
C GLY A 78 -4.69 0.44 -10.01
N TRP A 79 -5.99 0.37 -10.27
CA TRP A 79 -6.98 -0.09 -9.30
C TRP A 79 -7.07 -1.62 -9.30
N ASN A 80 -7.06 -2.20 -8.10
CA ASN A 80 -7.33 -3.62 -7.89
C ASN A 80 -8.70 -3.79 -7.24
N THR A 81 -9.49 -4.74 -7.76
CA THR A 81 -10.87 -5.00 -7.29
C THR A 81 -11.09 -6.44 -6.85
N GLU A 82 -10.06 -7.27 -6.98
CA GLU A 82 -10.08 -8.70 -6.63
C GLU A 82 -8.85 -9.05 -5.80
N LEU A 83 -8.92 -10.16 -5.06
CA LEU A 83 -7.78 -10.69 -4.33
C LEU A 83 -6.74 -11.25 -5.31
N SER A 84 -5.50 -10.81 -5.18
CA SER A 84 -4.38 -11.44 -5.88
C SER A 84 -4.11 -12.84 -5.33
N ASP A 85 -3.32 -13.63 -6.04
CA ASP A 85 -2.90 -14.94 -5.53
C ASP A 85 -1.97 -14.80 -4.31
N THR A 86 -1.15 -13.74 -4.27
CA THR A 86 -0.33 -13.40 -3.10
C THR A 86 -1.21 -13.08 -1.89
N ASP A 87 -2.28 -12.30 -2.05
CA ASP A 87 -3.22 -11.98 -0.96
C ASP A 87 -3.80 -13.25 -0.34
N LYS A 88 -4.28 -14.18 -1.19
CA LYS A 88 -4.89 -15.44 -0.77
C LYS A 88 -3.89 -16.31 0.00
N ILE A 89 -2.67 -16.45 -0.52
CA ILE A 89 -1.61 -17.26 0.10
C ILE A 89 -1.18 -16.63 1.43
N PHE A 90 -0.90 -15.33 1.43
CA PHE A 90 -0.44 -14.60 2.60
C PHE A 90 -1.48 -14.70 3.73
N ILE A 91 -2.75 -14.39 3.45
CA ILE A 91 -3.78 -14.41 4.49
C ILE A 91 -4.05 -15.82 5.03
N ALA A 92 -3.98 -16.85 4.18
CA ALA A 92 -4.10 -18.23 4.61
C ALA A 92 -2.96 -18.65 5.56
N SER A 93 -1.74 -18.13 5.36
CA SER A 93 -0.62 -18.37 6.28
C SER A 93 -0.77 -17.65 7.62
N MET A 94 -1.41 -16.48 7.63
CA MET A 94 -1.67 -15.70 8.85
C MET A 94 -2.83 -16.27 9.67
N TYR A 95 -3.81 -16.90 9.00
CA TYR A 95 -5.00 -17.49 9.60
C TYR A 95 -5.22 -18.93 9.07
N PRO A 96 -4.38 -19.90 9.51
CA PRO A 96 -4.46 -21.27 9.00
C PRO A 96 -5.77 -21.95 9.42
N TYR A 97 -6.35 -22.73 8.50
CA TYR A 97 -7.52 -23.55 8.81
C TYR A 97 -7.12 -24.76 9.69
N PRO A 98 -7.82 -25.02 10.81
CA PRO A 98 -7.48 -26.15 11.69
C PRO A 98 -7.59 -27.48 10.94
N GLY A 99 -6.48 -28.21 10.82
CA GLY A 99 -6.43 -29.54 10.18
C GLY A 99 -5.71 -29.60 8.83
N THR A 100 -5.07 -28.51 8.38
CA THR A 100 -4.10 -28.56 7.27
C THR A 100 -2.68 -28.54 7.82
N ILE A 101 -2.31 -29.62 8.53
CA ILE A 101 -0.95 -30.13 8.79
C ILE A 101 -1.08 -31.61 9.18
#